data_AF-A0AAJ2IVQ4-F1
#
_entry.id   AF-A0AAJ2IVQ4-F1
#
_cell.length_a   1.000
_cell.length_b   1.000
_cell.length_c   1.000
_cell.angle_alpha   90.00
_cell.angle_beta   90.00
_cell.angle_gamma   90.00
#
_symmetry.space_group_name_H-M   'P 1'
#
loop_
_entity.id
_entity.type
_entity.pdbx_description
1 polymer ?
#
loop_
_entity_poly.entity_id
_entity_poly.type
_entity_poly.pdbx_seq_one_letter_code
_entity_poly.pdbx_strand_id
1 'polypeptide(L)' 'MEEHQLELEQSLAILTDMYNKAKKNKEPSFEVNAMIFDGLDTREHIQYFLSKVGHDVNVHYGFDITFTFRSPQ' A
#
# COMPACT_ATOMS: atom_id res chain seq x y z
N MET A 1 -5.25 21.31 7.74
CA MET A 1 -4.16 21.23 6.73
C MET A 1 -3.03 20.33 7.22
N GLU A 2 -2.56 20.45 8.46
CA GLU A 2 -1.51 19.55 9.00
C GLU A 2 -2.00 18.11 9.32
N GLU A 3 -3.23 17.95 9.81
CA GLU A 3 -3.79 16.64 10.17
C GLU A 3 -3.90 15.69 8.97
N HIS A 4 -4.42 16.19 7.85
CA HIS A 4 -4.49 15.44 6.58
C HIS A 4 -3.13 15.01 6.04
N GLN A 5 -2.09 15.82 6.25
CA GLN A 5 -0.75 15.49 5.80
C GLN A 5 -0.13 14.39 6.69
N LEU A 6 -0.43 14.40 7.99
CA LEU A 6 0.02 13.38 8.93
C LEU A 6 -0.63 12.01 8.65
N GLU A 7 -1.92 11.97 8.35
CA GLU A 7 -2.66 10.74 8.02
C GLU A 7 -2.16 10.10 6.70
N LEU A 8 -1.82 10.93 5.70
CA LEU A 8 -1.17 10.50 4.46
C LEU A 8 0.19 9.86 4.74
N GLU A 9 1.03 10.51 5.55
CA GLU A 9 2.35 9.97 5.88
C GLU A 9 2.27 8.64 6.65
N GLN A 10 1.31 8.50 7.56
CA GLN A 10 1.10 7.27 8.34
C GLN A 10 0.68 6.10 7.47
N SER A 11 -0.33 6.28 6.62
CA SER A 11 -0.81 5.21 5.73
C SER A 11 0.28 4.79 4.73
N LEU A 12 1.06 5.74 4.20
CA LEU A 12 2.21 5.45 3.33
C LEU A 12 3.34 4.71 4.06
N ALA A 13 3.60 5.04 5.33
CA ALA A 13 4.60 4.35 6.14
C ALA A 13 4.22 2.88 6.33
N ILE A 14 2.95 2.60 6.64
CA ILE A 14 2.43 1.22 6.79
C ILE A 14 2.56 0.45 5.47
N LEU A 15 2.13 1.04 4.34
CA LEU A 15 2.24 0.39 3.03
C LEU A 15 3.70 0.08 2.66
N THR A 16 4.60 1.01 2.93
CA THR A 16 6.03 0.86 2.64
C THR A 16 6.68 -0.22 3.50
N ASP A 17 6.35 -0.28 4.79
CA ASP A 17 6.87 -1.32 5.69
C ASP A 17 6.41 -2.72 5.25
N MET A 18 5.11 -2.87 4.97
CA MET A 18 4.52 -4.12 4.51
C MET A 18 5.11 -4.59 3.18
N TYR A 19 5.27 -3.68 2.22
CA TYR A 19 5.96 -3.95 0.96
C TYR A 19 7.39 -4.43 1.18
N ASN A 20 8.18 -3.72 1.98
CA ASN A 20 9.58 -4.06 2.23
C ASN A 20 9.73 -5.41 2.94
N LYS A 21 8.86 -5.68 3.92
CA LYS A 21 8.82 -6.95 4.64
C LYS A 21 8.50 -8.11 3.70
N ALA A 22 7.48 -7.97 2.87
CA ALA A 22 7.09 -8.99 1.91
C ALA A 22 8.17 -9.22 0.84
N LYS A 23 8.78 -8.15 0.31
CA LYS A 23 9.90 -8.24 -0.63
C LYS A 23 11.13 -8.92 -0.03
N LYS A 24 11.49 -8.58 1.22
CA LYS A 24 12.60 -9.20 1.96
C LYS A 24 12.37 -10.70 2.19
N ASN A 25 11.13 -11.07 2.49
CA ASN A 25 10.74 -12.46 2.75
C ASN A 25 10.44 -13.26 1.47
N LYS A 26 10.49 -12.63 0.29
CA LYS A 26 10.11 -13.22 -1.01
C LYS A 26 8.67 -13.74 -1.02
N GLU A 27 7.78 -13.07 -0.29
CA GLU A 27 6.35 -13.35 -0.31
C GLU A 27 5.75 -12.93 -1.67
N PRO A 28 4.77 -13.68 -2.21
CA PRO A 28 4.12 -13.33 -3.47
C PRO A 28 3.16 -12.13 -3.34
N SER A 29 2.74 -11.80 -2.12
CA SER A 29 1.82 -10.70 -1.85
C SER A 29 1.93 -10.19 -0.41
N PHE A 30 1.33 -9.03 -0.15
CA PHE A 30 1.04 -8.54 1.20
C PHE A 30 -0.36 -7.94 1.27
N GLU A 31 -0.92 -7.87 2.47
CA GLU A 31 -2.30 -7.41 2.70
C GLU A 31 -2.30 -6.31 3.74
N VAL A 32 -3.13 -5.29 3.52
CA VAL A 32 -3.38 -4.24 4.50
C VAL A 32 -4.86 -4.11 4.75
N ASN A 33 -5.23 -3.83 5.99
CA ASN A 33 -6.62 -3.58 6.32
C ASN A 33 -7.06 -2.23 5.77
N ALA A 34 -8.24 -2.15 5.16
CA ALA A 34 -8.75 -0.89 4.59
C ALA A 34 -8.94 0.23 5.64
N MET A 35 -9.06 -0.10 6.92
CA MET A 35 -9.16 0.88 8.03
C MET A 35 -7.92 1.76 8.18
N ILE A 36 -6.76 1.40 7.62
CA ILE A 36 -5.61 2.32 7.61
C ILE A 36 -5.86 3.56 6.74
N PHE A 37 -6.94 3.54 5.96
CA PHE A 37 -7.41 4.65 5.13
C PHE A 37 -8.72 5.26 5.64
N ASP A 38 -9.14 4.95 6.88
CA ASP A 38 -10.36 5.56 7.43
C ASP A 38 -10.21 7.08 7.50
N GLY A 39 -11.22 7.81 7.02
CA GLY A 39 -11.14 9.27 6.84
C GLY A 39 -10.30 9.77 5.64
N LEU A 40 -9.69 8.87 4.86
CA LEU A 40 -8.83 9.20 3.71
C LEU A 40 -9.41 8.74 2.37
N ASP A 41 -8.97 9.39 1.27
CA ASP A 41 -9.18 8.85 -0.07
C ASP A 41 -8.22 7.67 -0.29
N THR A 42 -8.72 6.46 -0.03
CA THR A 42 -7.99 5.20 -0.22
C THR A 42 -7.35 5.09 -1.60
N ARG A 43 -8.03 5.57 -2.64
CA ARG A 43 -7.55 5.45 -4.03
C ARG A 43 -6.36 6.36 -4.26
N GLU A 44 -6.43 7.61 -3.79
CA GLU A 44 -5.32 8.56 -3.89
C GLU A 44 -4.05 8.03 -3.21
N HIS A 45 -4.20 7.49 -2.00
CA HIS A 45 -3.09 6.98 -1.20
C HIS A 45 -2.42 5.75 -1.84
N ILE A 46 -3.23 4.82 -2.36
CA ILE A 46 -2.72 3.66 -3.10
C ILE A 46 -2.02 4.12 -4.37
N GLN A 47 -2.58 5.06 -5.12
CA GLN A 47 -1.92 5.59 -6.33
C GLN A 47 -0.59 6.28 -6.00
N TYR A 48 -0.54 7.05 -4.92
CA TYR A 48 0.71 7.67 -4.47
C TYR A 48 1.74 6.62 -4.08
N PHE A 49 1.35 5.59 -3.31
CA PHE A 49 2.23 4.47 -2.98
C PHE A 49 2.74 3.75 -4.23
N LEU A 50 1.86 3.39 -5.16
CA LEU A 50 2.22 2.76 -6.44
C LEU A 50 3.17 3.64 -7.28
N SER A 51 3.07 4.97 -7.20
CA SER A 51 4.02 5.87 -7.87
C SER A 51 5.45 5.77 -7.32
N LYS A 52 5.61 5.32 -6.06
CA LYS A 52 6.91 5.14 -5.40
C LYS A 52 7.51 3.77 -5.64
N VAL A 53 6.70 2.71 -5.61
CA VAL A 53 7.16 1.32 -5.77
C VAL A 53 7.11 0.83 -7.22
N GLY A 54 6.54 1.62 -8.13
CA GLY A 54 6.44 1.31 -9.55
C GLY A 54 5.34 0.30 -9.88
N HIS A 55 5.42 -0.26 -11.09
CA HIS A 55 4.46 -1.25 -11.62
C HIS A 55 4.66 -2.66 -11.07
N ASP A 56 5.44 -2.83 -9.99
CA ASP A 56 5.81 -4.11 -9.41
C ASP A 56 4.65 -4.82 -8.70
N VAL A 57 3.49 -4.16 -8.53
CA VAL A 57 2.38 -4.67 -7.72
C VAL A 57 1.03 -4.47 -8.40
N ASN A 58 0.17 -5.50 -8.31
CA ASN A 58 -1.26 -5.43 -8.63
C ASN A 58 -2.06 -5.26 -7.35
N VAL A 59 -3.10 -4.43 -7.38
CA VAL A 59 -3.96 -4.15 -6.21
C VAL A 59 -5.32 -4.80 -6.39
N HIS A 60 -5.73 -5.56 -5.39
CA HIS A 60 -7.03 -6.22 -5.33
C HIS A 60 -7.82 -5.64 -4.14
N TYR A 61 -9.00 -5.08 -4.43
CA TYR A 61 -9.85 -4.45 -3.43
C TYR A 61 -10.86 -5.46 -2.88
N GLY A 62 -10.81 -5.70 -1.57
CA GLY A 62 -11.74 -6.53 -0.81
C GLY A 62 -12.03 -5.93 0.57
N PHE A 63 -12.33 -6.77 1.56
CA PHE A 63 -12.38 -6.33 2.96
C PHE A 63 -11.01 -5.85 3.45
N ASP A 64 -9.98 -6.61 3.07
CA ASP A 64 -8.58 -6.18 3.07
C ASP A 64 -8.15 -5.84 1.64
N ILE A 65 -7.11 -5.02 1.51
CA ILE A 65 -6.50 -4.65 0.22
C ILE A 65 -5.24 -5.48 0.04
N THR A 66 -5.26 -6.36 -0.96
CA THR A 66 -4.14 -7.26 -1.27
C THR A 66 -3.29 -6.67 -2.39
N PHE A 67 -1.98 -6.66 -2.18
CA PHE A 67 -0.95 -6.23 -3.12
C PHE A 67 -0.14 -7.44 -3.57
N THR A 68 -0.28 -7.85 -4.83
CA THR A 68 0.41 -9.01 -5.40
C THR A 68 1.60 -8.55 -6.24
N PHE A 69 2.80 -9.05 -5.94
CA PHE A 69 3.99 -8.72 -6.72
C PHE A 69 3.88 -9.33 -8.12
N ARG A 70 4.22 -8.54 -9.14
CA ARG A 70 4.40 -9.05 -10.50
C ARG A 70 5.71 -9.83 -10.53
N SER A 71 5.65 -11.09 -10.97
CA SER A 71 6.87 -11.83 -11.28
C SER A 71 7.66 -11.07 -12.36
N PRO A 72 9.00 -11.06 -12.31
CA PRO A 72 9.79 -10.56 -13.43
C PRO A 72 9.40 -11.35 -14.68
N GLN A 73 8.97 -10.65 -15.73
CA GLN A 73 8.75 -11.22 -17.05
C GLN A 73 10.08 -11.59 -17.71
#